data_AF-A0A3A9GUS5-F1
#
_entry.id   AF-A0A3A9GUS5-F1
#
_cell.length_a   1.000
_cell.length_b   1.000
_cell.length_c   1.000
_cell.angle_alpha   90.00
_cell.angle_beta   90.00
_cell.angle_gamma   90.00
#
_symmetry.space_group_name_H-M   'P 1'
#
loop_
_entity.id
_entity.type
_entity.pdbx_description
1 polymer ?
#
loop_
_entity_poly.entity_id
_entity_poly.type
_entity_poly.pdbx_seq_one_letter_code
_entity_poly.pdbx_strand_id
1 'polypeptide(L)'
;MDRNFIRESKQRELEIRRKIDEQKTIMKTITNEEDCVVDNFCMTLQRHSLSWGDYIACLDKVNQALLAGIPLREIIYNYLENKKCSSYGGENMMDYYVRAFNTEMLPIEKILACREKDIKIVDVNPIVPNKVVEVTFADGTKEKSVCREPDTFSLESAISICISKKIMGGSSAYNNAIKRGMKVYEKKLEFEKHQKEEQERIEKKRAKRLAYKERRTVKKREEQIAIQTEAYLRAMKAMDDSKNVVVNEENN
;
A
#
# COMPACT_ATOMS: atom_id res chain seq x y z
N MET A 1 24.48 -36.19 -21.71
CA MET A 1 23.32 -35.28 -21.79
C MET A 1 23.42 -34.52 -23.10
N ASP A 2 22.35 -34.54 -23.89
CA ASP A 2 22.34 -34.00 -25.25
C ASP A 2 22.36 -32.46 -25.28
N ARG A 3 23.28 -31.85 -26.02
CA ARG A 3 23.47 -30.39 -26.04
C ARG A 3 22.24 -29.65 -26.59
N ASN A 4 21.48 -30.30 -27.46
CA ASN A 4 20.25 -29.75 -28.02
C ASN A 4 19.13 -29.64 -26.97
N PHE A 5 18.99 -30.64 -26.10
CA PHE A 5 18.00 -30.62 -25.02
C PHE A 5 18.23 -29.47 -24.02
N ILE A 6 19.49 -29.18 -23.69
CA ILE A 6 19.85 -28.06 -22.80
C ILE A 6 19.52 -26.70 -23.46
N ARG A 7 19.74 -26.57 -24.77
CA ARG A 7 19.49 -25.34 -25.51
C ARG A 7 17.99 -25.03 -25.62
N GLU A 8 17.18 -26.04 -25.93
CA GLU A 8 15.72 -25.90 -26.00
C GLU A 8 15.10 -25.59 -24.63
N SER A 9 15.60 -26.22 -23.57
CA SER A 9 15.15 -25.96 -22.20
C SER A 9 15.39 -24.50 -21.79
N LYS A 10 16.60 -23.97 -22.07
CA LYS A 10 16.92 -22.55 -21.81
C LYS A 10 16.07 -21.58 -22.61
N GLN A 11 15.76 -21.90 -23.86
CA GLN A 11 14.88 -21.05 -24.69
C GLN A 11 13.46 -20.99 -24.12
N ARG A 12 12.90 -22.12 -23.68
CA ARG A 12 11.57 -22.14 -23.05
C ARG A 12 11.55 -21.34 -21.74
N GLU A 13 12.61 -21.43 -20.94
CA GLU A 13 12.72 -20.66 -19.69
C GLU A 13 12.77 -19.14 -19.94
N LEU A 14 13.54 -18.71 -20.94
CA LEU A 14 13.61 -17.31 -21.36
C LEU A 14 12.26 -16.79 -21.84
N GLU A 15 11.53 -17.60 -22.61
CA GLU A 15 10.22 -17.21 -23.12
C GLU A 15 9.17 -17.07 -22.01
N ILE A 16 9.20 -17.96 -21.02
CA ILE A 16 8.35 -17.87 -19.82
C ILE A 16 8.63 -16.59 -19.04
N ARG A 17 9.91 -16.26 -18.80
CA ARG A 17 10.30 -15.02 -18.10
C ARG A 17 9.81 -13.78 -18.84
N ARG A 18 9.98 -13.74 -20.17
CA ARG A 18 9.50 -12.63 -20.99
C ARG A 18 7.99 -12.42 -20.85
N LYS A 19 7.20 -13.50 -20.90
CA LYS A 19 5.74 -13.42 -20.73
C LYS A 19 5.35 -12.90 -19.34
N ILE A 20 6.08 -13.29 -18.30
CA ILE A 20 5.81 -12.81 -16.94
C ILE A 20 6.08 -11.31 -16.82
N ASP A 21 7.21 -10.84 -17.36
CA ASP A 21 7.59 -9.43 -17.28
C ASP A 21 6.61 -8.54 -18.06
N GLU A 22 6.12 -9.02 -19.21
CA GLU A 22 5.07 -8.37 -19.98
C GLU A 22 3.77 -8.24 -19.17
N GLN A 23 3.31 -9.32 -18.54
CA GLN A 23 2.10 -9.33 -17.71
C GLN A 23 2.22 -8.40 -16.49
N LYS A 24 3.39 -8.37 -15.84
CA LYS A 24 3.66 -7.43 -14.73
C LYS A 24 3.62 -5.98 -15.19
N THR A 25 4.17 -5.70 -16.37
CA THR A 25 4.18 -4.35 -16.94
C THR A 25 2.76 -3.88 -17.24
N ILE A 26 1.92 -4.74 -17.81
CA ILE A 26 0.50 -4.47 -18.04
C ILE A 26 -0.19 -4.12 -16.72
N MET A 27 0.02 -4.95 -15.69
CA MET A 27 -0.56 -4.74 -14.37
C MET A 27 -0.16 -3.39 -13.76
N LYS A 28 1.14 -3.05 -13.79
CA LYS A 28 1.66 -1.75 -13.33
C LYS A 28 1.08 -0.56 -14.10
N THR A 29 0.82 -0.74 -15.39
CA THR A 29 0.30 0.33 -16.24
C THR A 29 -1.20 0.58 -16.01
N ILE A 30 -1.96 -0.48 -15.72
CA ILE A 30 -3.41 -0.37 -15.49
C ILE A 30 -3.72 0.12 -14.07
N THR A 31 -2.87 -0.21 -13.08
CA THR A 31 -3.11 0.12 -11.68
C THR A 31 -2.49 1.46 -11.30
N ASN A 32 -3.17 2.29 -10.51
CA ASN A 32 -2.58 3.47 -9.85
C ASN A 32 -1.83 3.11 -8.55
N GLU A 33 -1.49 1.84 -8.34
CA GLU A 33 -0.82 1.36 -7.13
C GLU A 33 0.70 1.50 -7.28
N GLU A 34 1.40 1.64 -6.15
CA GLU A 34 2.86 1.69 -6.16
C GLU A 34 3.47 0.38 -6.72
N ASP A 35 4.58 0.49 -7.46
CA ASP A 35 5.28 -0.67 -8.04
C ASP A 35 5.56 -1.78 -7.00
N CYS A 36 5.85 -1.38 -5.76
CA CYS A 36 6.13 -2.30 -4.66
C CYS A 36 4.91 -3.17 -4.28
N VAL A 37 3.69 -2.64 -4.41
CA VAL A 37 2.44 -3.36 -4.11
C VAL A 37 2.19 -4.41 -5.19
N VAL A 38 2.37 -4.02 -6.45
CA VAL A 38 2.23 -4.90 -7.61
C VAL A 38 3.26 -6.04 -7.57
N ASP A 39 4.52 -5.72 -7.23
CA ASP A 39 5.58 -6.72 -7.12
C ASP A 39 5.34 -7.70 -5.96
N ASN A 40 4.92 -7.21 -4.79
CA ASN A 40 4.56 -8.06 -3.65
C ASN A 40 3.40 -9.01 -3.95
N PHE A 41 2.38 -8.52 -4.66
CA PHE A 41 1.26 -9.35 -5.08
C PHE A 41 1.69 -10.42 -6.10
N CYS A 42 2.52 -10.06 -7.08
CA CYS A 42 3.10 -11.02 -8.02
C CYS A 42 3.91 -12.11 -7.32
N MET A 43 4.74 -11.75 -6.34
CA MET A 43 5.50 -12.73 -5.55
C MET A 43 4.57 -13.67 -4.77
N THR A 44 3.46 -13.14 -4.26
CA THR A 44 2.44 -13.93 -3.56
C THR A 44 1.73 -14.90 -4.51
N LEU A 45 1.30 -14.43 -5.69
CA LEU A 45 0.73 -15.27 -6.74
C LEU A 45 1.69 -16.40 -7.15
N GLN A 46 2.96 -16.06 -7.36
CA GLN A 46 3.98 -17.02 -7.76
C GLN A 46 4.17 -18.12 -6.70
N ARG A 47 4.22 -17.77 -5.41
CA ARG A 47 4.32 -18.74 -4.30
C ARG A 47 3.15 -19.72 -4.25
N HIS A 48 1.97 -19.29 -4.69
CA HIS A 48 0.76 -20.11 -4.67
C HIS A 48 0.47 -20.82 -6.01
N SER A 49 1.39 -20.74 -6.98
CA SER A 49 1.24 -21.38 -8.28
C SER A 49 2.00 -22.70 -8.32
N LEU A 50 1.37 -23.76 -8.83
CA LEU A 50 1.97 -25.11 -8.89
C LEU A 50 2.99 -25.22 -10.03
N SER A 51 2.85 -24.39 -11.06
CA SER A 51 3.75 -24.31 -12.20
C SER A 51 3.84 -22.88 -12.74
N TRP A 52 4.83 -22.65 -13.60
CA TRP A 52 4.93 -21.39 -14.34
C TRP A 52 3.72 -21.14 -15.25
N GLY A 53 3.11 -22.19 -15.80
CA GLY A 53 1.89 -22.10 -16.60
C GLY A 53 0.71 -21.62 -15.76
N ASP A 54 0.53 -22.17 -14.56
CA ASP A 54 -0.52 -21.74 -13.62
C ASP A 54 -0.32 -20.29 -13.17
N TYR A 55 0.93 -19.90 -12.94
CA TYR A 55 1.26 -18.53 -12.57
C TYR A 55 0.89 -17.53 -13.67
N ILE A 56 1.25 -17.83 -14.93
CA ILE A 56 0.88 -17.00 -16.07
C ILE A 56 -0.64 -16.91 -16.22
N ALA A 57 -1.35 -18.04 -16.12
CA ALA A 57 -2.81 -18.06 -16.20
C ALA A 57 -3.48 -17.26 -15.06
N CYS A 58 -2.86 -17.22 -13.87
CA CYS A 58 -3.33 -16.37 -12.77
C CYS A 58 -3.10 -14.88 -13.06
N LEU A 59 -1.93 -14.52 -13.59
CA LEU A 59 -1.64 -13.14 -14.01
C LEU A 59 -2.60 -12.65 -15.10
N ASP A 60 -2.90 -13.50 -16.09
CA ASP A 60 -3.87 -13.17 -17.15
C ASP A 60 -5.26 -12.87 -16.57
N LYS A 61 -5.74 -13.67 -15.62
CA LYS A 61 -7.03 -13.44 -14.95
C LYS A 61 -7.06 -12.13 -14.16
N VAL A 62 -5.95 -11.79 -13.49
CA VAL A 62 -5.83 -10.51 -12.78
C VAL A 62 -5.88 -9.35 -13.77
N ASN A 63 -5.11 -9.42 -14.85
CA ASN A 63 -5.09 -8.37 -15.87
C ASN A 63 -6.47 -8.21 -16.53
N GLN A 64 -7.20 -9.30 -16.79
CA GLN A 64 -8.58 -9.24 -17.27
C GLN A 64 -9.52 -8.55 -16.26
N ALA A 65 -9.40 -8.86 -14.97
CA ALA A 65 -10.21 -8.22 -13.93
C ALA A 65 -9.89 -6.72 -13.79
N LEU A 66 -8.61 -6.35 -13.88
CA LEU A 66 -8.18 -4.95 -13.88
C LEU A 66 -8.72 -4.19 -15.09
N LEU A 67 -8.66 -4.79 -16.29
CA LEU A 67 -9.24 -4.22 -17.51
C LEU A 67 -10.77 -4.10 -17.43
N ALA A 68 -11.43 -4.97 -16.66
CA ALA A 68 -12.86 -4.86 -16.35
C ALA A 68 -13.18 -3.78 -15.30
N GLY A 69 -12.18 -3.02 -14.83
CA GLY A 69 -12.34 -1.94 -13.87
C GLY A 69 -12.37 -2.37 -12.41
N ILE A 70 -12.06 -3.64 -12.10
CA ILE A 70 -11.99 -4.12 -10.72
C ILE A 70 -10.67 -3.64 -10.10
N PRO A 71 -10.69 -2.93 -8.94
CA PRO A 71 -9.47 -2.45 -8.30
C PRO A 71 -8.56 -3.60 -7.87
N LEU A 72 -7.23 -3.41 -7.96
CA LEU A 72 -6.25 -4.42 -7.55
C LEU A 72 -6.44 -4.87 -6.10
N ARG A 73 -6.81 -3.97 -5.20
CA ARG A 73 -7.09 -4.28 -3.79
C ARG A 73 -8.23 -5.28 -3.60
N GLU A 74 -9.27 -5.15 -4.42
CA GLU A 74 -10.43 -6.04 -4.39
C GLU A 74 -10.08 -7.41 -4.99
N ILE A 75 -9.26 -7.43 -6.04
CA ILE A 75 -8.71 -8.68 -6.61
C ILE A 75 -7.82 -9.39 -5.58
N ILE A 76 -6.96 -8.66 -4.88
CA ILE A 76 -6.12 -9.20 -3.80
C ILE A 76 -6.99 -9.81 -2.71
N TYR A 77 -8.01 -9.09 -2.25
CA TYR A 77 -8.94 -9.54 -1.21
C TYR A 77 -9.64 -10.85 -1.62
N ASN A 78 -10.24 -10.88 -2.81
CA ASN A 78 -10.96 -12.04 -3.33
C ASN A 78 -10.05 -13.24 -3.61
N TYR A 79 -8.82 -13.00 -4.08
CA TYR A 79 -7.86 -14.07 -4.35
C TYR A 79 -7.34 -14.71 -3.06
N LEU A 80 -7.12 -13.91 -2.02
CA LEU A 80 -6.68 -14.38 -0.70
C LEU A 80 -7.79 -15.11 0.07
N GLU A 81 -9.05 -14.69 -0.06
CA GLU A 81 -10.19 -15.40 0.57
C GLU A 81 -10.50 -16.75 -0.08
N ASN A 82 -10.32 -16.89 -1.41
CA ASN A 82 -10.61 -18.13 -2.13
C ASN A 82 -9.56 -19.24 -1.94
N LYS A 83 -8.36 -18.95 -1.41
CA LYS A 83 -7.30 -19.94 -1.10
C LYS A 83 -7.18 -20.24 0.40
N LYS A 84 -8.29 -20.60 1.06
CA LYS A 84 -8.22 -21.20 2.40
C LYS A 84 -7.39 -22.51 2.37
N CYS A 85 -6.20 -22.43 2.96
CA CYS A 85 -5.36 -23.48 3.53
C CYS A 85 -4.83 -24.61 2.62
N SER A 86 -3.50 -24.64 2.43
CA SER A 86 -2.72 -25.86 2.71
C SER A 86 -1.27 -25.55 3.08
N SER A 87 -0.91 -25.90 4.32
CA SER A 87 0.41 -26.26 4.86
C SER A 87 1.68 -25.51 4.38
N TYR A 88 2.19 -24.60 5.21
CA TYR A 88 3.54 -24.64 5.83
C TYR A 88 3.92 -23.24 6.38
N GLY A 89 3.88 -23.09 7.71
CA GLY A 89 4.94 -22.52 8.54
C GLY A 89 5.58 -21.15 8.26
N GLY A 90 4.99 -20.25 7.49
CA GLY A 90 5.47 -18.87 7.37
C GLY A 90 4.31 -17.89 7.49
N GLU A 91 4.26 -17.13 8.58
CA GLU A 91 3.20 -16.14 8.80
C GLU A 91 3.15 -15.15 7.63
N ASN A 92 2.08 -15.26 6.85
CA ASN A 92 1.79 -14.35 5.75
C ASN A 92 1.46 -12.97 6.36
N MET A 93 2.03 -11.90 5.82
CA MET A 93 1.88 -10.54 6.38
C MET A 93 0.42 -10.11 6.44
N MET A 94 -0.43 -10.65 5.55
CA MET A 94 -1.87 -10.43 5.61
C MET A 94 -2.56 -11.34 6.63
N ASP A 95 -1.99 -12.50 6.96
CA ASP A 95 -2.43 -13.34 8.09
C ASP A 95 -2.14 -12.66 9.43
N TYR A 96 -1.14 -11.76 9.51
CA TYR A 96 -0.95 -10.85 10.65
C TYR A 96 -2.04 -9.78 10.73
N TYR A 97 -2.41 -9.12 9.62
CA TYR A 97 -3.48 -8.11 9.62
C TYR A 97 -4.89 -8.72 9.78
N VAL A 98 -5.11 -9.88 9.18
CA VAL A 98 -6.35 -10.65 9.25
C VAL A 98 -6.45 -11.41 10.57
N ARG A 99 -5.37 -11.91 11.19
CA ARG A 99 -5.40 -12.33 12.61
C ARG A 99 -5.59 -11.13 13.55
N ALA A 100 -4.95 -10.00 13.30
CA ALA A 100 -5.19 -8.80 14.11
C ALA A 100 -6.65 -8.35 14.02
N PHE A 101 -7.36 -8.63 12.92
CA PHE A 101 -8.80 -8.40 12.79
C PHE A 101 -9.68 -9.55 13.32
N ASN A 102 -9.38 -10.80 12.98
CA ASN A 102 -10.23 -12.00 13.18
C ASN A 102 -9.89 -12.82 14.43
N THR A 103 -8.72 -12.63 15.05
CA THR A 103 -8.41 -13.21 16.38
C THR A 103 -8.77 -12.23 17.50
N GLU A 104 -8.96 -10.93 17.19
CA GLU A 104 -9.33 -9.91 18.18
C GLU A 104 -10.80 -9.52 18.19
N MET A 105 -11.55 -9.73 17.10
CA MET A 105 -13.00 -9.95 17.17
C MET A 105 -13.27 -11.44 17.32
N LEU A 106 -14.22 -11.78 18.20
CA LEU A 106 -14.67 -13.16 18.41
C LEU A 106 -14.82 -13.88 17.05
N PRO A 107 -14.41 -15.17 16.93
CA PRO A 107 -14.62 -15.95 15.72
C PRO A 107 -16.02 -15.72 15.19
N ILE A 108 -16.18 -15.56 13.87
CA ILE A 108 -17.51 -15.44 13.24
C ILE A 108 -18.43 -16.56 13.73
N GLU A 109 -17.88 -17.75 13.99
CA GLU A 109 -18.56 -18.89 14.62
C GLU A 109 -19.09 -18.61 16.04
N LYS A 110 -18.38 -17.82 16.88
CA LYS A 110 -18.88 -17.35 18.18
C LYS A 110 -19.91 -16.22 18.04
N ILE A 111 -19.78 -15.35 17.04
CA ILE A 111 -20.81 -14.32 16.72
C ILE A 111 -22.08 -15.00 16.18
N LEU A 112 -21.94 -16.04 15.36
CA LEU A 112 -23.02 -16.89 14.88
C LEU A 112 -23.61 -17.74 16.03
N ALA A 113 -22.81 -18.22 16.97
CA ALA A 113 -23.32 -18.85 18.19
C ALA A 113 -24.06 -17.85 19.12
N CYS A 114 -23.74 -16.55 19.05
CA CYS A 114 -24.52 -15.50 19.70
C CYS A 114 -25.88 -15.23 19.01
N ARG A 115 -26.11 -15.69 17.76
CA ARG A 115 -27.40 -15.50 17.06
C ARG A 115 -28.57 -16.24 17.69
N GLU A 116 -28.35 -17.21 18.58
CA GLU A 116 -29.44 -17.94 19.22
C GLU A 116 -30.05 -17.24 20.44
N LYS A 117 -29.51 -16.08 20.85
CA LYS A 117 -30.13 -15.31 21.93
C LYS A 117 -31.09 -14.30 21.32
N ASP A 118 -32.39 -14.59 21.42
CA ASP A 118 -33.45 -13.60 21.28
C ASP A 118 -33.19 -12.45 22.29
N ILE A 119 -32.50 -11.40 21.85
CA ILE A 119 -32.26 -10.22 22.69
C ILE A 119 -33.55 -9.40 22.68
N LYS A 120 -34.38 -9.62 23.70
CA LYS A 120 -35.59 -8.84 23.96
C LYS A 120 -35.33 -7.93 25.14
N ILE A 121 -35.54 -6.63 24.93
CA ILE A 121 -35.52 -5.63 26.01
C ILE A 121 -36.90 -5.61 26.64
N VAL A 122 -36.95 -5.71 27.96
CA VAL A 122 -38.20 -5.66 28.74
C VAL A 122 -38.41 -4.27 29.33
N ASP A 123 -37.32 -3.61 29.74
CA ASP A 123 -37.40 -2.32 30.41
C ASP A 123 -36.13 -1.49 30.18
N VAL A 124 -36.30 -0.17 30.16
CA VAL A 124 -35.22 0.82 30.08
C VAL A 124 -35.45 1.85 31.17
N ASN A 125 -34.57 1.85 32.16
CA ASN A 125 -34.67 2.70 33.34
C ASN A 125 -33.52 3.72 33.38
N PRO A 126 -33.78 5.03 33.18
CA PRO A 126 -32.81 6.08 33.43
C PRO A 126 -32.60 6.27 34.93
N ILE A 127 -31.49 5.74 35.48
CA ILE A 127 -31.16 5.86 36.91
C ILE A 127 -30.74 7.30 37.26
N VAL A 128 -29.90 7.88 36.41
CA VAL A 128 -29.46 9.28 36.55
C VAL A 128 -29.81 9.97 35.24
N PRO A 129 -30.71 10.97 35.25
CA PRO A 129 -31.10 11.70 34.06
C PRO A 129 -29.87 12.18 33.28
N ASN A 130 -29.88 11.93 31.97
CA ASN A 130 -28.81 12.30 31.03
C ASN A 130 -27.41 11.77 31.38
N LYS A 131 -27.29 10.71 32.21
CA LYS A 131 -25.99 10.15 32.60
C LYS A 131 -25.96 8.64 32.65
N VAL A 132 -26.89 8.00 33.36
CA VAL A 132 -26.86 6.55 33.60
C VAL A 132 -28.18 5.92 33.18
N VAL A 133 -28.10 4.92 32.31
CA VAL A 133 -29.24 4.13 31.85
C VAL A 133 -28.99 2.67 32.15
N GLU A 134 -29.96 2.01 32.78
CA GLU A 134 -30.01 0.57 32.97
C GLU A 134 -31.02 -0.04 31.99
N VAL A 135 -30.63 -1.10 31.31
CA VAL A 135 -31.49 -1.86 30.40
C VAL A 135 -31.66 -3.27 30.96
N THR A 136 -32.91 -3.69 31.11
CA THR A 136 -33.27 -5.04 31.56
C THR A 136 -33.68 -5.89 30.37
N PHE A 137 -33.06 -7.05 30.22
CA PHE A 137 -33.35 -8.02 29.16
C PHE A 137 -34.33 -9.10 29.64
N ALA A 138 -34.96 -9.78 28.69
CA ALA A 138 -35.97 -10.82 28.96
C ALA A 138 -35.43 -12.04 29.73
N ASP A 139 -34.12 -12.26 29.72
CA ASP A 139 -33.46 -13.29 30.53
C ASP A 139 -33.18 -12.83 31.98
N GLY A 140 -33.71 -11.69 32.38
CA GLY A 140 -33.57 -11.11 33.71
C GLY A 140 -32.22 -10.43 33.95
N THR A 141 -31.30 -10.48 32.99
CA THR A 141 -30.01 -9.78 33.12
C THR A 141 -30.15 -8.28 32.88
N LYS A 142 -29.21 -7.52 33.44
CA LYS A 142 -29.20 -6.07 33.39
C LYS A 142 -27.85 -5.58 32.91
N GLU A 143 -27.85 -4.63 31.99
CA GLU A 143 -26.65 -3.90 31.59
C GLU A 143 -26.82 -2.42 31.84
N LYS A 144 -25.72 -1.77 32.23
CA LYS A 144 -25.68 -0.33 32.52
C LYS A 144 -24.79 0.37 31.53
N SER A 145 -25.23 1.53 31.05
CA SER A 145 -24.42 2.48 30.30
C SER A 145 -24.26 3.75 31.11
N VAL A 146 -23.05 4.31 31.09
CA VAL A 146 -22.69 5.55 31.79
C VAL A 146 -22.06 6.50 30.79
N CYS A 147 -22.72 7.63 30.57
CA CYS A 147 -22.19 8.75 29.81
C CYS A 147 -21.20 9.52 30.69
N ARG A 148 -19.99 9.77 30.17
CA ARG A 148 -18.99 10.58 30.88
C ARG A 148 -19.20 12.06 30.53
N GLU A 149 -18.68 12.94 31.37
CA GLU A 149 -18.83 14.40 31.23
C GLU A 149 -18.30 15.04 29.93
N PRO A 150 -17.27 14.51 29.23
CA PRO A 150 -16.94 15.04 27.90
C PRO A 150 -17.91 14.55 26.80
N ASP A 151 -18.72 13.53 27.07
CA ASP A 151 -19.58 12.91 26.06
C ASP A 151 -20.98 13.55 26.04
N THR A 152 -21.57 13.68 24.85
CA THR A 152 -22.96 14.09 24.72
C THR A 152 -23.88 12.91 24.98
N PHE A 153 -24.79 13.05 25.94
CA PHE A 153 -25.75 12.00 26.27
C PHE A 153 -26.70 11.74 25.10
N SER A 154 -26.84 10.47 24.73
CA SER A 154 -27.87 9.97 23.82
C SER A 154 -28.47 8.70 24.39
N LEU A 155 -29.80 8.66 24.52
CA LEU A 155 -30.53 7.48 24.99
C LEU A 155 -30.35 6.30 24.02
N GLU A 156 -30.36 6.57 22.72
CA GLU A 156 -30.12 5.58 21.68
C GLU A 156 -28.73 4.96 21.80
N SER A 157 -27.70 5.78 21.99
CA SER A 157 -26.33 5.30 22.20
C SER A 157 -26.21 4.52 23.50
N ALA A 158 -26.87 4.95 24.57
CA ALA A 158 -26.87 4.24 25.84
C ALA A 158 -27.49 2.84 25.72
N ILE A 159 -28.64 2.72 25.04
CA ILE A 159 -29.30 1.44 24.77
C ILE A 159 -28.42 0.57 23.87
N SER A 160 -27.84 1.15 22.81
CA SER A 160 -26.96 0.45 21.88
C SER A 160 -25.75 -0.15 22.60
N ILE A 161 -25.12 0.60 23.50
CA ILE A 161 -24.00 0.10 24.33
C ILE A 161 -24.45 -1.08 25.19
N CYS A 162 -25.63 -1.01 25.82
CA CYS A 162 -26.14 -2.12 26.63
C CYS A 162 -26.40 -3.37 25.77
N ILE A 163 -26.97 -3.23 24.57
CA ILE A 163 -27.16 -4.33 23.63
C ILE A 163 -25.80 -4.91 23.20
N SER A 164 -24.83 -4.07 22.84
CA SER A 164 -23.49 -4.53 22.44
C SER A 164 -22.80 -5.30 23.57
N LYS A 165 -22.86 -4.79 24.80
CA LYS A 165 -22.35 -5.51 25.98
C LYS A 165 -23.01 -6.88 26.12
N LYS A 166 -24.33 -6.96 25.96
CA LYS A 166 -25.08 -8.21 26.04
C LYS A 166 -24.64 -9.23 24.98
N ILE A 167 -24.51 -8.78 23.73
CA ILE A 167 -24.05 -9.62 22.60
C ILE A 167 -22.64 -10.14 22.85
N MET A 168 -21.74 -9.27 23.33
CA MET A 168 -20.32 -9.59 23.52
C MET A 168 -20.02 -10.38 24.79
N GLY A 169 -21.02 -10.70 25.60
CA GLY A 169 -20.84 -11.45 26.85
C GLY A 169 -20.40 -10.61 28.04
N GLY A 170 -20.66 -9.29 28.00
CA GLY A 170 -20.56 -8.37 29.14
C GLY A 170 -19.63 -7.18 28.92
N SER A 171 -19.58 -6.31 29.94
CA SER A 171 -18.84 -5.04 29.91
C SER A 171 -17.33 -5.18 29.67
N SER A 172 -16.68 -6.24 30.18
CA SER A 172 -15.23 -6.43 30.00
C SER A 172 -14.84 -6.70 28.55
N ALA A 173 -15.55 -7.62 27.88
CA ALA A 173 -15.32 -7.96 26.49
C ALA A 173 -15.55 -6.75 25.57
N TYR A 174 -16.66 -6.02 25.79
CA TYR A 174 -16.97 -4.78 25.09
C TYR A 174 -15.85 -3.74 25.25
N ASN A 175 -15.46 -3.41 26.48
CA ASN A 175 -14.45 -2.39 26.75
C ASN A 175 -13.09 -2.74 26.13
N ASN A 176 -12.71 -4.03 26.13
CA ASN A 176 -11.47 -4.48 25.51
C ASN A 176 -11.50 -4.35 23.98
N ALA A 177 -12.63 -4.66 23.35
CA ALA A 177 -12.80 -4.48 21.91
C ALA A 177 -12.72 -3.00 21.51
N ILE A 178 -13.36 -2.10 22.26
CA ILE A 178 -13.26 -0.65 22.04
C ILE A 178 -11.80 -0.18 22.17
N LYS A 179 -11.09 -0.58 23.25
CA LYS A 179 -9.67 -0.24 23.43
C LYS A 179 -8.79 -0.70 22.27
N ARG A 180 -9.05 -1.89 21.72
CA ARG A 180 -8.31 -2.40 20.56
C ARG A 180 -8.63 -1.60 19.30
N GLY A 181 -9.91 -1.32 19.04
CA GLY A 181 -10.33 -0.47 17.92
C GLY A 181 -9.67 0.91 17.95
N MET A 182 -9.62 1.54 19.13
CA MET A 182 -8.93 2.82 19.31
C MET A 182 -7.44 2.75 18.99
N LYS A 183 -6.73 1.70 19.43
CA LYS A 183 -5.31 1.51 19.10
C LYS A 183 -5.06 1.37 17.60
N VAL A 184 -5.95 0.67 16.88
CA VAL A 184 -5.85 0.53 15.42
C VAL A 184 -6.02 1.88 14.75
N TYR A 185 -6.99 2.67 15.21
CA TYR A 185 -7.23 4.02 14.69
C TYR A 185 -6.05 4.97 14.96
N GLU A 186 -5.50 4.97 16.17
CA GLU A 186 -4.32 5.75 16.54
C GLU A 186 -3.12 5.41 15.65
N LYS A 187 -2.84 4.11 15.46
CA LYS A 187 -1.76 3.65 14.56
C LYS A 187 -1.96 4.10 13.12
N LYS A 188 -3.20 4.10 12.63
CA LYS A 188 -3.51 4.60 11.28
C LYS A 188 -3.16 6.08 11.15
N LEU A 189 -3.55 6.90 12.14
CA LEU A 189 -3.22 8.32 12.16
C LEU A 189 -1.71 8.57 12.23
N GLU A 190 -0.98 7.81 13.03
CA GLU A 190 0.49 7.90 13.12
C GLU A 190 1.16 7.55 11.78
N PHE A 191 0.70 6.47 11.14
CA PHE A 191 1.21 6.05 9.84
C PHE A 191 0.97 7.11 8.76
N GLU A 192 -0.23 7.70 8.71
CA GLU A 192 -0.55 8.79 7.77
C GLU A 192 0.33 10.02 7.99
N LYS A 193 0.66 10.36 9.24
CA LYS A 193 1.61 11.44 9.55
C LYS A 193 3.01 11.11 9.05
N HIS A 194 3.52 9.92 9.37
CA HIS A 194 4.86 9.51 8.94
C HIS A 194 4.98 9.42 7.41
N GLN A 195 3.93 9.01 6.71
CA GLN A 195 3.91 9.04 5.25
C GLN A 195 4.04 10.45 4.68
N LYS A 196 3.27 11.41 5.20
CA LYS A 196 3.34 12.81 4.77
C LYS A 196 4.73 13.39 5.01
N GLU A 197 5.32 13.12 6.18
CA GLU A 197 6.68 13.56 6.51
C GLU A 197 7.74 12.96 5.59
N GLU A 198 7.65 11.66 5.27
CA GLU A 198 8.61 11.02 4.37
C GLU A 198 8.44 11.49 2.91
N GLN A 199 7.20 11.72 2.45
CA GLN A 199 6.93 12.36 1.16
C GLN A 199 7.61 13.73 1.06
N GLU A 200 7.46 14.58 2.09
CA GLU A 200 8.08 15.90 2.13
C GLU A 200 9.62 15.80 2.11
N ARG A 201 10.20 14.80 2.79
CA ARG A 201 11.66 14.55 2.74
C ARG A 201 12.13 14.11 1.37
N ILE A 202 11.37 13.25 0.69
CA ILE A 202 11.67 12.79 -0.67
C ILE A 202 11.60 13.96 -1.65
N GLU A 203 10.56 14.80 -1.57
CA GLU A 203 10.41 15.99 -2.41
C GLU A 203 11.56 16.99 -2.19
N LYS A 204 11.92 17.29 -0.94
CA LYS A 204 13.09 18.14 -0.63
C LYS A 204 14.38 17.57 -1.23
N LYS A 205 14.60 16.26 -1.16
CA LYS A 205 15.77 15.60 -1.79
C LYS A 205 15.72 15.69 -3.32
N ARG A 206 14.55 15.48 -3.94
CA ARG A 206 14.35 15.60 -5.39
C ARG A 206 14.61 17.03 -5.88
N ALA A 207 14.06 18.03 -5.21
CA ALA A 207 14.27 19.45 -5.52
C ALA A 207 15.76 19.84 -5.43
N LYS A 208 16.46 19.43 -4.36
CA LYS A 208 17.91 19.67 -4.23
C LYS A 208 18.72 19.04 -5.36
N ARG A 209 18.40 17.80 -5.75
CA ARG A 209 19.07 17.11 -6.86
C ARG A 209 18.81 17.79 -8.20
N LEU A 210 17.58 18.25 -8.43
CA LEU A 210 17.21 18.96 -9.66
C LEU A 210 17.98 20.27 -9.79
N ALA A 211 17.96 21.10 -8.73
CA ALA A 211 18.69 22.36 -8.69
C ALA A 211 20.21 22.17 -8.86
N TYR A 212 20.79 21.12 -8.26
CA TYR A 212 22.20 20.80 -8.45
C TYR A 212 22.51 20.40 -9.89
N LYS A 213 21.65 19.59 -10.52
CA LYS A 213 21.81 19.16 -11.91
C LYS A 213 21.76 20.36 -12.86
N GLU A 214 20.82 21.28 -12.66
CA GLU A 214 20.69 22.51 -13.44
C GLU A 214 21.94 23.39 -13.33
N ARG A 215 22.42 23.67 -12.12
CA ARG A 215 23.67 24.42 -11.89
C ARG A 215 24.85 23.79 -12.62
N ARG A 216 24.96 22.46 -12.58
CA ARG A 216 26.04 21.74 -13.26
C ARG A 216 25.92 21.81 -14.78
N THR A 217 24.71 21.77 -15.33
CA THR A 217 24.49 21.91 -16.78
C THR A 217 24.79 23.32 -17.28
N VAL A 218 24.43 24.35 -16.51
CA VAL A 218 24.75 25.75 -16.84
C VAL A 218 26.27 25.95 -16.86
N LYS A 219 26.96 25.53 -15.79
CA LYS A 219 28.43 25.65 -15.72
C LYS A 219 29.14 24.96 -16.88
N LYS A 220 28.72 23.74 -17.25
CA LYS A 220 29.28 23.02 -18.41
C LYS A 220 29.06 23.74 -19.73
N ARG A 221 27.89 24.38 -19.92
CA ARG A 221 27.60 25.17 -21.12
C ARG A 221 28.48 26.41 -21.19
N GLU A 222 28.62 27.13 -20.08
CA GLU A 222 29.49 28.31 -19.98
C GLU A 222 30.96 27.95 -20.26
N GLU A 223 31.46 26.85 -19.70
CA GLU A 223 32.82 26.35 -19.96
C GLU A 223 33.02 26.01 -21.45
N GLN A 224 32.04 25.38 -22.10
CA GLN A 224 32.12 25.08 -23.54
C GLN A 224 32.12 26.36 -24.39
N ILE A 225 31.27 27.33 -24.05
CA ILE A 225 31.22 28.63 -24.73
C ILE A 225 32.57 29.35 -24.55
N ALA A 226 33.15 29.34 -23.36
CA ALA A 226 34.45 29.97 -23.09
C ALA A 226 35.57 29.33 -23.94
N ILE A 227 35.64 27.99 -23.99
CA ILE A 227 36.63 27.27 -24.81
C ILE A 227 36.46 27.59 -26.30
N GLN A 228 35.22 27.58 -26.81
CA GLN A 228 34.95 27.92 -28.21
C GLN A 228 35.34 29.36 -28.53
N THR A 229 35.05 30.29 -27.62
CA THR A 229 35.39 31.71 -27.77
C THR A 229 36.90 31.91 -27.78
N GLU A 230 37.64 31.26 -26.86
CA GLU A 230 39.10 31.34 -26.82
C GLU A 230 39.74 30.70 -28.07
N ALA A 231 39.25 29.54 -28.50
CA ALA A 231 39.73 28.88 -29.71
C ALA A 231 39.50 29.75 -30.95
N TYR A 232 38.33 30.38 -31.05
CA TYR A 232 38.00 31.31 -32.13
C TYR A 232 38.93 32.53 -32.13
N LEU A 233 39.15 33.17 -30.98
CA LEU A 233 40.09 34.30 -30.86
C LEU A 233 41.52 33.92 -31.24
N ARG A 234 41.98 32.73 -30.83
CA ARG A 234 43.32 32.22 -31.17
C ARG A 234 43.43 31.92 -32.66
N ALA A 235 42.38 31.38 -33.28
CA ALA A 235 42.32 31.15 -34.73
C ALA A 235 42.34 32.47 -35.52
N MET A 236 41.56 33.48 -35.10
CA MET A 236 41.57 34.81 -35.72
C MET A 236 42.96 35.44 -35.63
N LYS A 237 43.59 35.41 -34.44
CA LYS A 237 44.94 35.94 -34.25
C LYS A 237 45.96 35.25 -35.14
N ALA A 238 45.92 33.92 -35.26
CA ALA A 238 46.81 33.17 -36.14
C ALA A 238 46.61 33.51 -37.63
N MET A 239 45.37 33.81 -38.05
CA MET A 239 45.06 34.25 -39.41
C MET A 239 45.61 35.66 -39.70
N ASP A 240 45.49 36.58 -38.75
CA ASP A 240 46.03 37.93 -38.86
C ASP A 240 47.57 37.94 -38.84
N ASP A 241 48.17 37.13 -37.98
CA ASP A 241 49.63 36.93 -37.94
C ASP A 241 50.14 36.31 -39.26
N SER A 242 49.40 35.37 -39.85
CA SER A 242 49.73 34.77 -41.16
C SER A 242 49.60 35.77 -42.32
N LYS A 243 48.60 36.67 -42.29
CA LYS A 243 48.46 37.75 -43.28
C LYS A 243 49.61 38.76 -43.22
N ASN A 244 50.07 39.10 -42.02
CA ASN A 244 51.20 40.04 -41.87
C ASN A 244 52.54 39.45 -42.32
N VAL A 245 52.72 38.12 -42.29
CA VAL A 245 53.92 37.47 -42.83
C VAL A 245 53.95 37.51 -44.36
N VAL A 246 52.83 37.24 -45.02
CA VAL A 246 52.74 37.27 -46.51
C VAL A 246 52.99 38.67 -47.07
N VAL A 247 52.50 39.73 -46.40
CA VAL A 247 52.72 41.13 -46.83
C VAL A 247 54.19 41.57 -46.67
N ASN A 248 54.96 40.95 -45.77
CA ASN A 248 56.38 41.26 -45.59
C ASN A 248 57.30 40.47 -46.54
N GLU A 249 56.84 39.32 -47.07
CA GLU A 249 57.57 38.55 -48.09
C GLU A 249 57.37 39.12 -49.51
N GLU A 250 56.27 39.82 -49.79
CA GLU A 250 56.03 40.48 -51.09
C GLU A 250 56.73 41.84 -51.25
N ASN A 251 57.32 42.38 -50.17
CA ASN A 251 57.97 43.70 -50.15
C ASN A 251 59.50 43.66 -49.98
N ASN A 252 60.15 42.51 -50.21
CA ASN A 252 61.61 42.33 -50.07
C ASN A 252 62.24 41.75 -51.35
#